data_AF-A0A7G2ITJ7-F1
#
_entry.id   AF-A0A7G2ITJ7-F1
#
_cell.length_a   1.000
_cell.length_b   1.000
_cell.length_c   1.000
_cell.angle_alpha   90.00
_cell.angle_beta   90.00
_cell.angle_gamma   90.00
#
_symmetry.space_group_name_H-M   'P 1'
#
loop_
_entity.id
_entity.type
_entity.pdbx_description
1 polymer ?
#
loop_
_entity_poly.entity_id
_entity_poly.type
_entity_poly.pdbx_seq_one_letter_code
_entity_poly.pdbx_strand_id
1 'polypeptide(L)'
;MHSERAPWLLKLAAWGGVIFLHFPILIIATYAFNTEEAAFSFPPQGLTLKWFSVAAQRSDILESVTLSLKIAALSTAIALVLGTLAAAALWRRDFFGKKCNIAVATVADRAAGHYYRPCAVDGV
;
A
#
# COMPACT_ATOMS: atom_id res chain seq x y z
N MET A 1 -9.19 -20.88 -26.28
CA MET A 1 -8.12 -20.08 -25.65
C MET A 1 -8.61 -18.63 -25.55
N HIS A 2 -9.36 -18.28 -24.49
CA HIS A 2 -9.93 -16.94 -24.32
C HIS A 2 -8.84 -15.99 -23.82
N SER A 3 -8.32 -15.15 -24.72
CA SER A 3 -7.47 -14.03 -24.35
C SER A 3 -8.37 -12.90 -23.84
N GLU A 4 -8.83 -13.03 -22.59
CA GLU A 4 -9.48 -11.98 -21.81
C GLU A 4 -8.44 -10.89 -21.50
N ARG A 5 -8.07 -10.09 -22.52
CA ARG A 5 -7.29 -8.89 -22.31
C ARG A 5 -8.20 -7.92 -21.59
N ALA A 6 -7.98 -7.69 -20.29
CA ALA A 6 -8.64 -6.63 -19.54
C ALA A 6 -8.74 -5.38 -20.44
N PRO A 7 -9.94 -4.84 -20.70
CA PRO A 7 -10.14 -3.78 -21.67
C PRO A 7 -9.11 -2.70 -21.39
N TRP A 8 -8.43 -2.25 -22.43
CA TRP A 8 -7.34 -1.28 -22.36
C TRP A 8 -7.71 -0.05 -21.49
N LEU A 9 -9.00 0.27 -21.43
CA LEU A 9 -9.61 1.27 -20.56
C LEU A 9 -9.46 0.98 -19.05
N LEU A 10 -9.67 -0.26 -18.58
CA LEU A 10 -9.45 -0.64 -17.18
C LEU A 10 -7.96 -0.59 -16.82
N LYS A 11 -7.09 -0.97 -17.74
CA LYS A 11 -5.64 -0.82 -17.57
C LYS A 11 -5.25 0.65 -17.45
N LEU A 12 -5.78 1.52 -18.32
CA LEU A 12 -5.55 2.96 -18.24
C LEU A 12 -6.12 3.58 -16.96
N ALA A 13 -7.31 3.16 -16.53
CA ALA A 13 -7.90 3.62 -15.27
C ALA A 13 -7.05 3.20 -14.06
N ALA A 14 -6.58 1.94 -14.02
CA ALA A 14 -5.69 1.46 -12.97
C ALA A 14 -4.36 2.22 -12.95
N TRP A 15 -3.71 2.38 -14.11
CA TRP A 15 -2.46 3.16 -14.22
C TRP A 15 -2.67 4.64 -13.91
N GLY A 16 -3.78 5.22 -14.33
CA GLY A 16 -4.16 6.60 -14.03
C GLY A 16 -4.33 6.81 -12.52
N GLY A 17 -4.99 5.88 -11.82
CA GLY A 17 -5.11 5.92 -10.37
C GLY A 17 -3.76 5.80 -9.64
N VAL A 18 -2.87 4.92 -10.12
CA VAL A 18 -1.52 4.79 -9.57
C VAL A 18 -0.73 6.09 -9.77
N ILE A 19 -0.72 6.65 -10.98
CA ILE A 19 0.00 7.90 -11.28
C ILE A 19 -0.58 9.06 -10.47
N PHE A 20 -1.90 9.16 -10.35
CA PHE A 20 -2.58 10.17 -9.55
C PHE A 20 -2.19 10.11 -8.07
N LEU A 21 -2.08 8.91 -7.49
CA LEU A 21 -1.62 8.73 -6.11
C LEU A 21 -0.13 9.07 -5.93
N HIS A 22 0.70 8.83 -6.95
CA HIS A 22 2.13 9.13 -6.91
C HIS A 22 2.44 10.59 -7.25
N PHE A 23 1.55 11.31 -7.93
CA PHE A 23 1.71 12.71 -8.28
C PHE A 23 2.08 13.62 -7.08
N PRO A 24 1.34 13.61 -5.95
CA PRO A 24 1.71 14.41 -4.78
C PRO A 24 3.02 13.96 -4.14
N ILE A 25 3.33 12.67 -4.17
CA ILE A 25 4.59 12.12 -3.65
C ILE A 25 5.76 12.63 -4.51
N LEU A 26 5.61 12.67 -5.83
CA LEU A 26 6.62 13.21 -6.75
C LEU A 26 6.86 14.70 -6.50
N ILE A 27 5.80 15.49 -6.26
CA ILE A 27 5.93 16.90 -5.90
C ILE A 27 6.77 17.06 -4.63
N ILE A 28 6.41 16.34 -3.55
CA ILE A 28 7.14 16.40 -2.28
C ILE A 28 8.59 15.90 -2.45
N ALA A 29 8.80 14.84 -3.24
CA ALA A 29 10.14 14.34 -3.53
C ALA A 29 10.98 15.40 -4.27
N THR A 30 10.44 16.02 -5.31
CA THR A 30 11.14 17.10 -6.03
C THR A 30 11.40 18.30 -5.13
N TYR A 31 10.48 18.63 -4.22
CA TYR A 31 10.66 19.68 -3.22
C TYR A 31 11.74 19.34 -2.20
N ALA A 32 11.82 18.08 -1.74
CA ALA A 32 12.85 17.64 -0.80
C ALA A 32 14.28 17.73 -1.37
N PHE A 33 14.44 17.70 -2.71
CA PHE A 33 15.72 17.89 -3.39
C PHE A 33 15.96 19.33 -3.87
N ASN A 34 14.96 20.21 -3.80
CA ASN A 34 15.05 21.60 -4.23
C ASN A 34 15.04 22.52 -3.01
N THR A 35 16.06 23.34 -2.84
CA THR A 35 16.15 24.20 -1.67
C THR A 35 15.01 25.18 -1.61
N GLU A 36 14.33 25.20 -0.47
CA GLU A 36 13.40 26.27 -0.06
C GLU A 36 14.09 27.64 0.15
N GLU A 37 15.37 27.78 -0.22
CA GLU A 37 16.04 29.08 -0.32
C GLU A 37 15.46 29.95 -1.46
N ALA A 38 14.58 29.39 -2.31
CA ALA A 38 13.69 30.19 -3.17
C ALA A 38 12.59 30.96 -2.41
N ALA A 39 12.39 30.73 -1.10
CA ALA A 39 11.46 31.52 -0.31
C ALA A 39 12.11 32.73 0.39
N PHE A 40 13.41 32.70 0.74
CA PHE A 40 13.97 33.76 1.62
C PHE A 40 15.44 34.20 1.46
N SER A 41 16.27 33.71 0.51
CA SER A 41 17.58 34.38 0.26
C SER A 41 18.21 34.10 -1.12
N PHE A 42 18.31 35.15 -1.94
CA PHE A 42 19.18 35.28 -3.13
C PHE A 42 20.66 35.07 -2.71
N PRO A 43 21.48 34.13 -3.25
CA PRO A 43 21.69 33.77 -4.66
C PRO A 43 21.71 32.24 -4.97
N PRO A 44 21.23 31.79 -6.14
CA PRO A 44 21.04 30.36 -6.45
C PRO A 44 22.37 29.65 -6.80
N GLN A 45 22.79 28.70 -5.96
CA GLN A 45 23.93 27.82 -6.24
C GLN A 45 23.54 26.33 -6.10
N GLY A 46 23.01 25.77 -7.21
CA GLY A 46 22.97 24.32 -7.47
C GLY A 46 21.97 23.48 -6.67
N LEU A 47 21.59 22.33 -7.25
CA LEU A 47 20.88 21.25 -6.56
C LEU A 47 21.66 20.88 -5.29
N THR A 48 21.02 20.95 -4.12
CA THR A 48 21.74 20.79 -2.85
C THR A 48 21.16 19.68 -1.98
N LEU A 49 22.04 18.76 -1.59
CA LEU A 49 21.78 17.69 -0.60
C LEU A 49 22.08 18.15 0.83
N LYS A 50 22.26 19.46 1.06
CA LYS A 50 22.65 20.05 2.35
C LYS A 50 21.69 19.65 3.47
N TRP A 51 20.38 19.65 3.23
CA TRP A 51 19.40 19.25 4.25
C TRP A 51 19.50 17.76 4.61
N PHE A 52 19.80 16.89 3.65
CA PHE A 52 20.06 15.48 3.91
C PHE A 52 21.34 15.30 4.75
N SER A 53 22.39 16.07 4.46
CA SER A 53 23.63 16.09 5.26
C SER A 53 23.41 16.63 6.68
N VAL A 54 22.63 17.70 6.84
CA VAL A 54 22.28 18.28 8.16
C VAL A 54 21.41 17.30 8.96
N ALA A 55 20.45 16.64 8.31
CA ALA A 55 19.61 15.63 8.94
C ALA A 55 20.44 14.40 9.37
N ALA A 56 21.39 13.98 8.55
CA ALA A 56 22.28 12.85 8.84
C ALA A 56 23.32 13.16 9.96
N GLN A 57 23.71 14.43 10.15
CA GLN A 57 24.60 14.82 11.25
C GLN A 57 23.89 14.95 12.59
N ARG A 58 22.56 15.07 12.61
CA ARG A 58 21.78 15.17 13.86
C ARG A 58 21.56 13.78 14.45
N SER A 59 22.25 13.50 15.57
CA SER A 59 22.11 12.27 16.34
C SER A 59 20.66 11.99 16.73
N ASP A 60 19.89 13.01 17.11
CA ASP A 60 18.49 12.86 17.52
C ASP A 60 17.60 12.26 16.41
N ILE A 61 17.88 12.63 15.15
CA ILE A 61 17.11 12.14 13.99
C ILE A 61 17.46 10.68 13.72
N LEU A 62 18.77 10.35 13.71
CA LEU A 62 19.22 8.97 13.50
C LEU A 62 18.76 8.04 14.63
N GLU A 63 18.79 8.50 15.88
CA GLU A 63 18.31 7.74 17.03
C GLU A 63 16.80 7.47 16.92
N SER A 64 16.00 8.48 16.55
CA SER A 64 14.56 8.32 16.36
C SER A 64 14.21 7.34 15.22
N VAL A 65 14.94 7.41 14.11
CA VAL A 65 14.76 6.49 12.96
C VAL A 65 15.12 5.06 13.35
N THR A 66 16.25 4.86 14.04
CA THR A 66 16.68 3.51 14.45
C THR A 66 15.75 2.92 15.51
N LEU A 67 15.25 3.74 16.44
CA LEU A 67 14.25 3.32 17.42
C LEU A 67 12.94 2.88 16.74
N SER A 68 12.45 3.68 15.79
CA SER A 68 11.23 3.37 15.03
C SER A 68 11.40 2.07 14.23
N LEU A 69 12.56 1.88 13.59
CA LEU A 69 12.86 0.66 12.84
C LEU A 69 12.90 -0.57 13.74
N LYS A 70 13.52 -0.47 14.92
CA LYS A 70 13.55 -1.55 15.92
C LYS A 70 12.14 -1.95 16.37
N ILE A 71 11.30 -0.95 16.69
CA ILE A 71 9.92 -1.20 17.13
C ILE A 71 9.09 -1.81 15.99
N ALA A 72 9.21 -1.29 14.77
CA ALA A 72 8.51 -1.80 13.60
C ALA A 72 8.90 -3.26 13.29
N ALA A 73 10.18 -3.61 13.36
CA ALA A 73 10.66 -4.96 13.15
C ALA A 73 10.13 -5.93 14.22
N LEU A 74 10.21 -5.54 15.50
CA LEU A 74 9.71 -6.37 16.61
C LEU A 74 8.19 -6.58 16.52
N SER A 75 7.45 -5.51 16.22
CA SER A 75 6.00 -5.56 16.04
C SER A 75 5.61 -6.48 14.88
N THR A 76 6.28 -6.35 13.73
CA THR A 76 6.03 -7.18 12.55
C THR A 76 6.33 -8.65 12.83
N ALA A 77 7.44 -8.95 13.51
CA ALA A 77 7.80 -10.32 13.88
C ALA A 77 6.74 -10.97 14.78
N ILE A 78 6.29 -10.25 15.81
CA ILE A 78 5.22 -10.72 16.71
C ILE A 78 3.92 -10.92 15.93
N ALA A 79 3.53 -9.95 15.09
CA ALA A 79 2.33 -10.02 14.28
C ALA A 79 2.36 -11.21 13.30
N LEU A 80 3.50 -11.49 12.68
CA LEU A 80 3.66 -12.65 11.79
C LEU A 80 3.56 -13.97 12.54
N VAL A 81 4.21 -14.10 13.71
CA VAL A 81 4.13 -15.32 14.51
C VAL A 81 2.70 -15.57 14.97
N LEU A 82 2.05 -14.57 15.59
CA LEU A 82 0.67 -14.71 16.07
C LEU A 82 -0.32 -14.89 14.92
N GLY A 83 -0.18 -14.14 13.83
CA GLY A 83 -1.03 -14.24 12.65
C GLY A 83 -0.90 -15.61 11.98
N THR A 84 0.31 -16.15 11.86
CA THR A 84 0.55 -17.48 11.28
C THR A 84 -0.02 -18.57 12.17
N LEU A 85 0.17 -18.49 13.49
CA LEU A 85 -0.41 -19.44 14.45
C LEU A 85 -1.94 -19.40 14.44
N ALA A 86 -2.53 -18.20 14.37
CA ALA A 86 -3.98 -18.03 14.27
C ALA A 86 -4.53 -18.62 12.96
N ALA A 87 -3.88 -18.35 11.83
CA ALA A 87 -4.23 -18.94 10.53
C ALA A 87 -4.13 -20.47 10.54
N ALA A 88 -3.06 -21.02 11.12
CA ALA A 88 -2.86 -22.46 11.26
C ALA A 88 -3.90 -23.12 12.17
N ALA A 89 -4.28 -22.47 13.28
CA ALA A 89 -5.32 -22.93 14.19
C ALA A 89 -6.71 -22.93 13.52
N LEU A 90 -7.03 -21.89 12.75
CA LEU A 90 -8.26 -21.82 11.95
C LEU A 90 -8.31 -22.94 10.91
N TRP A 91 -7.19 -23.26 10.26
CA TRP A 91 -7.12 -24.34 9.29
C TRP A 91 -7.31 -25.72 9.94
N ARG A 92 -6.64 -26.01 11.05
CA ARG A 92 -6.63 -27.36 11.67
C ARG A 92 -7.78 -27.69 12.60
N ARG A 93 -8.49 -26.72 13.20
CA ARG A 93 -9.48 -27.01 14.26
C ARG A 93 -10.88 -26.55 13.88
N ASP A 94 -11.82 -27.49 13.70
CA ASP A 94 -13.26 -27.20 13.54
C ASP A 94 -13.90 -26.69 14.84
N PHE A 95 -13.57 -25.47 15.25
CA PHE A 95 -14.23 -24.80 16.36
C PHE A 95 -15.54 -24.12 15.89
N PHE A 96 -16.50 -24.00 16.82
CA PHE A 96 -17.86 -23.48 16.62
C PHE A 96 -17.94 -22.08 15.98
N GLY A 97 -16.85 -21.29 16.02
CA GLY A 97 -16.72 -20.00 15.31
C GLY A 97 -16.58 -20.10 13.78
N LYS A 98 -16.26 -21.29 13.23
CA LYS A 98 -16.16 -21.55 11.79
C LYS A 98 -17.46 -21.27 11.01
N LYS A 99 -18.61 -21.34 11.69
CA LYS A 99 -19.91 -21.10 11.07
C LYS A 99 -20.12 -19.63 10.72
N CYS A 100 -19.51 -18.70 11.46
CA CYS A 100 -19.70 -17.26 11.24
C CYS A 100 -18.79 -16.71 10.12
N ASN A 101 -17.52 -17.10 10.07
CA ASN A 101 -16.59 -16.72 9.00
C ASN A 101 -16.87 -17.44 7.67
N ILE A 102 -17.33 -18.69 7.66
CA ILE A 102 -17.84 -19.34 6.43
C ILE A 102 -19.12 -18.65 5.96
N ALA A 103 -20.02 -18.25 6.87
CA ALA A 103 -21.22 -17.49 6.49
C ALA A 103 -20.86 -16.10 5.91
N VAL A 104 -19.87 -15.39 6.47
CA VAL A 104 -19.38 -14.12 5.93
C VAL A 104 -18.69 -14.30 4.58
N ALA A 105 -17.83 -15.30 4.41
CA ALA A 105 -17.20 -15.60 3.12
C ALA A 105 -18.24 -15.98 2.05
N THR A 106 -19.25 -16.77 2.43
CA THR A 106 -20.38 -17.13 1.55
C THR A 106 -21.27 -15.92 1.23
N VAL A 107 -21.51 -15.02 2.18
CA VAL A 107 -22.26 -13.76 1.95
C VAL A 107 -21.47 -12.79 1.08
N ALA A 108 -20.15 -12.70 1.26
CA ALA A 108 -19.27 -11.89 0.41
C ALA A 108 -19.21 -12.43 -1.02
N ASP A 109 -19.15 -13.75 -1.19
CA ASP A 109 -19.22 -14.41 -2.50
C ASP A 109 -20.60 -14.23 -3.16
N ARG A 110 -21.69 -14.30 -2.38
CA ARG A 110 -23.06 -13.96 -2.83
C ARG A 110 -23.15 -12.50 -3.29
N ALA A 111 -22.49 -11.57 -2.59
CA ALA A 111 -22.47 -10.15 -2.94
C ALA A 111 -21.59 -9.87 -4.18
N ALA A 112 -20.46 -10.57 -4.34
CA ALA A 112 -19.58 -10.47 -5.50
C ALA A 112 -20.16 -11.14 -6.76
N GLY A 113 -20.91 -12.24 -6.60
CA GLY A 113 -21.63 -12.93 -7.67
C GLY A 113 -22.72 -12.09 -8.35
N HIS A 114 -23.11 -10.95 -7.76
CA HIS A 114 -23.99 -9.98 -8.41
C HIS A 114 -23.29 -9.09 -9.45
N TYR A 115 -21.95 -9.00 -9.45
CA TYR A 115 -21.18 -8.22 -10.44
C TYR A 115 -20.73 -9.06 -11.65
N TYR A 116 -20.69 -10.39 -11.53
CA TYR A 116 -20.43 -11.31 -12.64
C TYR A 116 -21.76 -11.85 -13.20
N ARG A 117 -22.62 -10.95 -13.67
CA ARG A 117 -23.67 -11.34 -14.63
C ARG A 117 -23.09 -11.15 -16.03
N PRO A 118 -22.73 -12.23 -16.76
CA PRO A 118 -22.53 -12.07 -18.19
C PRO A 118 -23.87 -11.61 -18.75
N CYS A 119 -23.89 -10.39 -19.28
CA CYS A 119 -24.98 -9.92 -20.12
C CYS A 119 -25.08 -10.87 -21.32
N ALA A 120 -26.30 -11.33 -21.60
CA ALA A 120 -26.76 -11.99 -22.82
C ALA A 120 -26.25 -13.42 -23.11
N VAL A 121 -27.19 -14.36 -23.11
CA VAL A 121 -27.71 -14.92 -24.37
C VAL A 121 -29.14 -15.41 -24.13
N ASP A 122 -30.08 -14.51 -24.39
CA ASP A 122 -31.44 -14.87 -24.80
C ASP A 122 -31.36 -15.66 -26.11
N GLY A 123 -32.17 -16.71 -26.23
CA GLY A 123 -32.51 -17.31 -27.51
C GLY A 123 -32.13 -18.78 -27.69
N VAL A 124 -32.77 -19.67 -26.93
CA VAL A 124 -33.41 -20.91 -27.42
C VAL A 124 -34.68 -21.14 -26.62
#